data_AF-A0A813LNS7-F1
#
_entry.id   AF-A0A813LNS7-F1
#
_cell.length_a   1.000
_cell.length_b   1.000
_cell.length_c   1.000
_cell.angle_alpha   90.00
_cell.angle_beta   90.00
_cell.angle_gamma   90.00
#
_symmetry.space_group_name_H-M   'P 1'
#
loop_
_entity.id
_entity.type
_entity.pdbx_description
1 polymer ?
#
loop_
_entity_poly.entity_id
_entity_poly.type
_entity_poly.pdbx_seq_one_letter_code
_entity_poly.pdbx_strand_id
1 'polypeptide(L)'
;GKPRSFASRRVWLCTPLPPLLTVQLKRFHRRGSRWEKSSGSVDLPALLDLSEFVLTEELHANMKPHLASESAKDMDIPLLTEGSETKHEYELYGLCVHQGSVLQSGHYVAFVNAGPSLAREDWFGSSDTKVWRCPRSEALKAEAYLAFYRRVKAEAPADGSDAE
;
A
#
# COMPACT_ATOMS: atom_id res chain seq x y z
N GLY A 1 37.46 -5.44 24.89
CA GLY A 1 36.52 -4.35 24.59
C GLY A 1 35.15 -4.94 24.34
N LYS A 2 34.06 -4.28 24.75
CA LYS A 2 32.69 -4.75 24.49
C LYS A 2 32.47 -4.86 22.96
N PRO A 3 31.95 -5.98 22.44
CA PRO A 3 31.68 -6.11 21.01
C PRO A 3 30.65 -5.06 20.58
N ARG A 4 30.88 -4.42 19.43
CA ARG A 4 29.91 -3.49 18.84
C ARG A 4 28.69 -4.30 18.41
N SER A 5 27.53 -4.03 19.01
CA SER A 5 26.26 -4.54 18.49
C SER A 5 25.69 -3.55 17.47
N PHE A 6 25.08 -4.07 16.41
CA PHE A 6 24.31 -3.25 15.48
C PHE A 6 22.93 -3.01 16.08
N ALA A 7 22.48 -1.76 16.06
CA ALA A 7 21.10 -1.43 16.42
C ALA A 7 20.17 -1.76 15.24
N SER A 8 19.11 -2.53 15.50
CA SER A 8 18.04 -2.79 14.55
C SER A 8 16.75 -2.11 15.01
N ARG A 9 15.94 -1.65 14.06
CA ARG A 9 14.59 -1.14 14.29
C ARG A 9 13.64 -1.87 13.37
N ARG A 10 12.54 -2.37 13.91
CA ARG A 10 11.45 -2.99 13.16
C ARG A 10 10.14 -2.30 13.54
N VAL A 11 9.22 -2.25 12.58
CA VAL A 11 7.91 -1.60 12.71
C VAL A 11 6.88 -2.59 12.16
N TRP A 12 5.70 -2.60 12.79
CA TRP A 12 4.57 -3.44 12.42
C TRP A 12 3.31 -2.59 12.25
N LEU A 13 2.36 -3.10 11.48
CA LEU A 13 1.04 -2.51 11.31
C LEU A 13 0.09 -3.01 12.41
N CYS A 14 -0.57 -2.09 13.09
CA CYS A 14 -1.59 -2.44 14.07
C CYS A 14 -2.98 -2.43 13.42
N THR A 15 -3.87 -3.29 13.91
CA THR A 15 -5.25 -3.41 13.44
C THR A 15 -6.20 -2.46 14.20
N PRO A 16 -7.35 -2.08 13.60
CA PRO A 16 -7.80 -2.43 12.25
C PRO A 16 -7.05 -1.65 11.16
N LEU A 17 -6.74 -2.31 10.04
CA LEU A 17 -6.15 -1.64 8.88
C LEU A 17 -7.17 -0.75 8.16
N PRO A 18 -6.75 0.38 7.57
CA PRO A 18 -7.66 1.33 6.93
C PRO A 18 -8.32 0.73 5.68
N PRO A 19 -9.57 1.08 5.35
CA PRO A 19 -10.25 0.55 4.15
C PRO A 19 -9.58 1.02 2.84
N LEU A 20 -8.88 2.16 2.87
CA LEU A 20 -8.06 2.68 1.78
C LEU A 20 -6.63 2.84 2.29
N LEU A 21 -5.69 2.29 1.53
CA LEU A 21 -4.26 2.37 1.81
C LEU A 21 -3.58 3.22 0.73
N THR A 22 -2.85 4.23 1.17
CA THR A 22 -2.03 5.07 0.31
C THR A 22 -0.56 4.72 0.51
N VAL A 23 0.11 4.32 -0.56
CA VAL A 23 1.54 4.01 -0.57
C VAL A 23 2.27 5.10 -1.34
N GLN A 24 3.14 5.85 -0.65
CA GLN A 24 4.00 6.84 -1.27
C GLN A 24 5.38 6.25 -1.56
N LEU A 25 5.79 6.28 -2.82
CA LEU A 25 7.13 5.89 -3.21
C LEU A 25 8.04 7.10 -3.04
N LYS A 26 9.01 7.00 -2.12
CA LYS A 26 10.00 8.06 -1.87
C LYS A 26 11.02 8.13 -3.02
N ARG A 27 10.60 8.68 -4.15
CA ARG A 27 11.43 8.80 -5.35
C ARG A 27 12.44 9.93 -5.29
N PHE A 28 12.20 10.97 -4.51
CA PHE A 28 13.11 12.10 -4.42
C PHE A 28 14.01 11.99 -3.20
N HIS A 29 15.31 12.12 -3.43
CA HIS A 29 16.29 12.20 -2.35
C HIS A 29 17.28 13.34 -2.63
N ARG A 30 17.84 13.88 -1.56
CA ARG A 30 18.85 14.93 -1.64
C ARG A 30 20.24 14.28 -1.61
N ARG A 31 21.05 14.51 -2.64
CA ARG A 31 22.46 14.13 -2.69
C ARG A 31 23.31 15.40 -2.65
N GLY A 32 23.90 15.67 -1.49
CA GLY A 32 24.60 16.94 -1.25
C GLY A 32 23.62 18.12 -1.31
N SER A 33 23.80 19.02 -2.28
CA SER A 33 22.91 20.15 -2.55
C SER A 33 21.87 19.90 -3.65
N ARG A 34 21.97 18.78 -4.38
CA ARG A 34 21.09 18.47 -5.51
C ARG A 34 19.94 17.56 -5.09
N TRP A 35 18.78 17.76 -5.70
CA TRP A 35 17.64 16.84 -5.63
C TRP A 35 17.67 15.92 -6.84
N GLU A 36 17.56 14.62 -6.60
CA GLU A 36 17.55 13.59 -7.64
C GLU A 36 16.26 12.78 -7.51
N LYS A 37 15.64 12.46 -8.66
CA LYS A 37 14.50 11.55 -8.74
C LYS A 37 15.00 10.15 -9.13
N SER A 38 14.62 9.17 -8.34
CA SER A 38 14.73 7.76 -8.69
C SER A 38 13.62 7.37 -9.67
N SER A 39 14.02 7.11 -10.91
CA SER A 39 13.19 6.55 -11.99
C SER A 39 13.24 5.03 -12.04
N GLY A 40 13.74 4.36 -10.98
CA GLY A 40 13.73 2.91 -10.91
C GLY A 40 12.31 2.36 -10.98
N SER A 41 12.13 1.29 -11.76
CA SER A 41 10.89 0.51 -11.75
C SER A 41 10.70 -0.09 -10.36
N VAL A 42 9.49 0.03 -9.82
CA VAL A 42 9.09 -0.59 -8.56
C VAL A 42 7.84 -1.39 -8.86
N ASP A 43 7.93 -2.69 -8.69
CA ASP A 43 6.82 -3.58 -8.95
C ASP A 43 5.77 -3.40 -7.85
N LEU A 44 4.62 -2.83 -8.24
CA LEU A 44 3.46 -2.68 -7.38
C LEU A 44 2.50 -3.82 -7.68
N PRO A 45 2.26 -4.72 -6.72
CA PRO A 45 1.37 -5.85 -6.98
C PRO A 45 -0.06 -5.36 -7.14
N ALA A 46 -0.79 -5.90 -8.12
CA ALA A 46 -2.21 -5.57 -8.27
C ALA A 46 -3.01 -5.98 -7.03
N LEU A 47 -2.67 -7.13 -6.43
CA LEU A 47 -3.21 -7.61 -5.16
C LEU A 47 -2.08 -7.62 -4.11
N LEU A 48 -2.23 -6.81 -3.08
CA LEU A 48 -1.27 -6.64 -1.99
C LEU A 48 -1.80 -7.32 -0.72
N ASP A 49 -1.09 -8.32 -0.24
CA ASP A 49 -1.34 -8.94 1.07
C ASP A 49 -0.43 -8.30 2.13
N LEU A 50 -1.03 -7.76 3.19
CA LEU A 50 -0.31 -7.14 4.30
C LEU A 50 -0.14 -8.06 5.52
N SER A 51 -0.59 -9.31 5.45
CA SER A 51 -0.66 -10.22 6.61
C SER A 51 0.67 -10.38 7.33
N GLU A 52 1.79 -10.46 6.60
CA GLU A 52 3.14 -10.60 7.20
C GLU A 52 3.66 -9.36 7.93
N PHE A 53 3.04 -8.20 7.69
CA PHE A 53 3.42 -6.93 8.29
C PHE A 53 2.52 -6.53 9.46
N VAL A 54 1.42 -7.25 9.68
CA VAL A 54 0.48 -7.01 10.78
C VAL A 54 1.02 -7.59 12.09
N LEU A 55 0.83 -6.86 13.17
CA LEU A 55 1.18 -7.31 14.51
C LEU A 55 0.13 -8.32 15.03
N THR A 56 0.52 -9.59 15.14
CA THR A 56 -0.32 -10.65 15.73
C THR A 56 -0.19 -10.71 17.25
N GLU A 57 -1.17 -11.32 17.92
CA GLU A 57 -1.15 -11.53 19.38
C GLU A 57 0.08 -12.34 19.80
N GLU A 58 0.40 -13.40 19.05
CA GLU A 58 1.59 -14.22 19.27
C GLU A 58 2.89 -13.39 19.18
N LEU A 59 3.04 -12.58 18.12
CA LEU A 59 4.24 -11.77 17.93
C LEU A 59 4.36 -10.71 19.02
N HIS A 60 3.24 -10.11 19.41
CA HIS A 60 3.20 -9.19 20.53
C HIS A 60 3.62 -9.86 21.85
N ALA A 61 3.08 -11.04 22.17
CA ALA A 61 3.43 -11.80 23.37
C ALA A 61 4.93 -12.13 23.42
N ASN A 62 5.50 -12.52 22.28
CA ASN A 62 6.93 -12.81 22.15
C ASN A 62 7.82 -11.56 22.30
N MET A 63 7.37 -10.39 21.87
CA MET A 63 8.15 -9.15 21.96
C MET A 63 8.02 -8.45 23.30
N LYS A 64 6.88 -8.58 23.99
CA LYS A 64 6.56 -7.87 25.24
C LYS A 64 7.68 -7.93 26.31
N PRO A 65 8.38 -9.06 26.54
CA PRO A 65 9.48 -9.12 27.52
C PRO A 65 10.73 -8.31 27.12
N HIS A 66 10.88 -7.98 25.84
CA HIS A 66 12.06 -7.30 25.29
C HIS A 66 11.83 -5.81 25.00
N LEU A 67 10.62 -5.31 25.26
CA LEU A 67 10.28 -3.90 25.08
C LEU A 67 10.73 -3.06 26.28
N ALA A 68 11.09 -1.81 26.03
CA ALA A 68 11.28 -0.83 27.10
C ALA A 68 9.94 -0.60 27.83
N SER A 69 10.02 -0.33 29.14
CA SER A 69 8.84 -0.16 30.02
C SER A 69 7.82 0.86 29.49
N GLU A 70 8.28 1.93 28.82
CA GLU A 70 7.42 2.93 28.19
C GLU A 70 6.66 2.37 26.98
N SER A 71 7.36 1.64 26.11
CA SER A 71 6.75 1.00 24.92
C SER A 71 5.80 -0.14 25.27
N ALA A 72 5.94 -0.76 26.45
CA ALA A 72 5.02 -1.79 26.92
C ALA A 72 3.67 -1.23 27.40
N LYS A 73 3.61 0.06 27.77
CA LYS A 73 2.40 0.74 28.24
C LYS A 73 1.52 1.26 27.10
N ASP A 74 2.14 1.64 25.98
CA ASP A 74 1.44 2.13 24.77
C ASP A 74 0.77 1.02 23.95
N MET A 75 0.92 -0.25 24.36
CA MET A 75 0.56 -1.44 23.57
C MET A 75 -0.66 -2.20 24.10
N ASP A 76 -1.55 -1.54 24.84
CA ASP A 76 -2.89 -2.07 25.20
C ASP A 76 -3.86 -1.91 24.01
N ILE A 77 -3.39 -2.29 22.82
CA ILE A 77 -4.16 -2.26 21.57
C ILE A 77 -4.99 -3.55 21.53
N PRO A 78 -6.30 -3.50 21.20
CA PRO A 78 -7.06 -4.71 20.93
C PRO A 78 -6.49 -5.36 19.66
N LEU A 79 -5.60 -6.34 19.85
CA LEU A 79 -5.09 -7.16 18.77
C LEU A 79 -6.20 -8.14 18.34
N LEU A 80 -6.16 -8.54 17.06
CA LEU A 80 -7.12 -9.51 16.54
C LEU A 80 -6.87 -10.87 17.18
N THR A 81 -7.91 -11.42 17.81
CA THR A 81 -7.94 -12.81 18.25
C THR A 81 -7.84 -13.72 17.03
N GLU A 82 -6.94 -14.70 17.08
CA GLU A 82 -6.81 -15.73 16.04
C GLU A 82 -8.19 -16.37 15.80
N GLY A 83 -8.75 -16.16 14.60
CA GLY A 83 -10.10 -16.61 14.23
C GLY A 83 -10.99 -15.55 13.56
N SER A 84 -10.63 -14.27 13.63
CA SER A 84 -11.22 -13.22 12.78
C SER A 84 -10.62 -13.30 11.37
N GLU A 85 -11.35 -13.86 10.39
CA GLU A 85 -10.98 -13.94 8.96
C GLU A 85 -10.93 -12.57 8.24
N THR A 86 -10.35 -11.55 8.86
CA THR A 86 -10.10 -10.30 8.15
C THR A 86 -8.89 -10.47 7.25
N LYS A 87 -9.10 -10.89 6.00
CA LYS A 87 -8.05 -10.90 5.00
C LYS A 87 -7.45 -9.49 4.89
N HIS A 88 -6.14 -9.37 5.04
CA HIS A 88 -5.41 -8.11 4.91
C HIS A 88 -5.03 -7.83 3.45
N GLU A 89 -5.93 -8.20 2.54
CA GLU A 89 -5.76 -8.10 1.10
C GLU A 89 -6.31 -6.77 0.59
N TYR A 90 -5.53 -6.15 -0.28
CA TYR A 90 -5.85 -4.89 -0.90
C TYR A 90 -5.66 -4.98 -2.41
N GLU A 91 -6.57 -4.40 -3.16
CA GLU A 91 -6.43 -4.28 -4.60
C GLU A 91 -6.06 -2.87 -5.03
N LEU A 92 -5.10 -2.79 -5.95
CA LEU A 92 -4.69 -1.54 -6.57
C LEU A 92 -5.83 -1.01 -7.44
N TYR A 93 -6.25 0.22 -7.18
CA TYR A 93 -7.28 0.88 -7.97
C TYR A 93 -6.86 2.25 -8.48
N GLY A 94 -5.73 2.78 -8.04
CA GLY A 94 -5.27 4.10 -8.46
C GLY A 94 -3.76 4.26 -8.41
N LEU A 95 -3.21 5.00 -9.34
CA LEU A 95 -1.83 5.44 -9.38
C LEU A 95 -1.78 6.92 -9.71
N CYS A 96 -0.87 7.65 -9.06
CA CYS A 96 -0.49 8.98 -9.45
C CYS A 96 0.98 8.96 -9.84
N VAL A 97 1.28 9.40 -11.05
CA VAL A 97 2.60 9.34 -11.68
C VAL A 97 3.12 10.77 -11.80
N HIS A 98 4.29 11.02 -11.24
CA HIS A 98 5.01 12.27 -11.48
C HIS A 98 5.95 12.10 -12.68
N GLN A 99 5.69 12.81 -13.76
CA GLN A 99 6.57 12.90 -14.92
C GLN A 99 7.52 14.09 -14.77
N GLY A 100 8.79 13.92 -15.14
CA GLY A 100 9.84 14.91 -14.91
C GLY A 100 10.86 14.46 -13.88
N SER A 101 12.00 15.16 -13.84
CA SER A 101 13.19 14.82 -13.05
C SER A 101 13.37 15.70 -11.80
N VAL A 102 12.64 16.82 -11.71
CA VAL A 102 12.77 17.82 -10.65
C VAL A 102 11.60 17.68 -9.68
N LEU A 103 11.80 18.00 -8.40
CA LEU A 103 10.74 17.93 -7.38
C LEU A 103 9.73 19.08 -7.50
N GLN A 104 10.20 20.25 -7.93
CA GLN A 104 9.43 21.50 -7.99
C GLN A 104 8.69 21.71 -9.31
N SER A 105 8.87 20.83 -10.29
CA SER A 105 8.24 20.91 -11.59
C SER A 105 8.05 19.52 -12.17
N GLY A 106 7.05 19.39 -13.03
CA GLY A 106 6.72 18.12 -13.64
C GLY A 106 5.27 18.12 -14.10
N HIS A 107 4.81 16.94 -14.50
CA HIS A 107 3.44 16.72 -14.92
C HIS A 107 2.85 15.52 -14.20
N TYR A 108 1.64 15.65 -13.68
CA TYR A 108 0.99 14.56 -12.95
C TYR A 108 -0.04 13.88 -13.85
N VAL A 109 0.08 12.56 -13.96
CA VAL A 109 -0.86 11.71 -14.69
C VAL A 109 -1.44 10.69 -13.71
N ALA A 110 -2.74 10.44 -13.80
CA ALA A 110 -3.41 9.45 -12.98
C ALA A 110 -3.80 8.23 -13.81
N PHE A 111 -3.71 7.05 -13.21
CA PHE A 111 -4.34 5.82 -13.73
C PHE A 111 -5.31 5.32 -12.68
N VAL A 112 -6.56 5.07 -13.05
CA VAL A 112 -7.62 4.69 -12.09
C VAL A 112 -8.46 3.54 -12.64
N ASN A 113 -8.70 2.54 -11.81
CA ASN A 113 -9.71 1.51 -12.02
C ASN A 113 -11.07 2.02 -11.51
N ALA A 114 -11.97 2.36 -12.43
CA ALA A 114 -13.35 2.73 -12.11
C ALA A 114 -14.25 1.50 -11.86
N GLY A 115 -13.75 0.29 -12.16
CA GLY A 115 -14.46 -0.96 -11.92
C GLY A 115 -14.61 -1.31 -10.43
N PRO A 116 -15.61 -2.12 -10.06
CA PRO A 116 -15.87 -2.50 -8.67
C PRO A 116 -14.83 -3.42 -8.04
N SER A 117 -14.07 -4.17 -8.85
CA SER A 117 -12.97 -5.04 -8.40
C SER A 117 -11.89 -5.21 -9.48
N LEU A 118 -10.79 -5.90 -9.18
CA LEU A 118 -9.84 -6.34 -10.20
C LEU A 118 -10.38 -7.43 -11.14
N ALA A 119 -11.41 -8.17 -10.72
CA ALA A 119 -12.10 -9.14 -11.56
C ALA A 119 -13.02 -8.46 -12.58
N ARG A 120 -13.61 -7.32 -12.21
CA ARG A 120 -14.46 -6.48 -13.08
C ARG A 120 -13.84 -5.10 -13.22
N GLU A 121 -12.66 -5.04 -13.83
CA GLU A 121 -11.89 -3.80 -13.94
C GLU A 121 -12.31 -2.93 -15.13
N ASP A 122 -12.17 -1.61 -14.96
CA ASP A 122 -12.31 -0.62 -16.03
C ASP A 122 -11.29 0.51 -15.82
N TRP A 123 -10.12 0.36 -16.45
CA TRP A 123 -8.98 1.25 -16.23
C TRP A 123 -8.96 2.44 -17.18
N PHE A 124 -8.66 3.60 -16.62
CA PHE A 124 -8.52 4.85 -17.35
C PHE A 124 -7.23 5.57 -16.97
N GLY A 125 -6.56 6.13 -17.97
CA GLY A 125 -5.53 7.14 -17.80
C GLY A 125 -6.14 8.54 -17.90
N SER A 126 -5.65 9.46 -17.09
CA SER A 126 -6.07 10.86 -17.07
C SER A 126 -4.88 11.80 -16.95
N SER A 127 -4.82 12.76 -17.86
CA SER A 127 -3.82 13.83 -17.94
C SER A 127 -4.53 15.14 -18.25
N ASP A 128 -4.77 15.96 -17.23
CA ASP A 128 -5.54 17.20 -17.30
C ASP A 128 -6.93 17.00 -17.95
N THR A 129 -7.10 17.46 -19.19
CA THR A 129 -8.34 17.38 -19.97
C THR A 129 -8.45 16.11 -20.81
N LYS A 130 -7.39 15.31 -20.88
CA LYS A 130 -7.34 14.07 -21.67
C LYS A 130 -7.59 12.87 -20.78
N VAL A 131 -8.65 12.12 -21.10
CA VAL A 131 -8.97 10.84 -20.46
C VAL A 131 -9.03 9.76 -21.54
N TRP A 132 -8.44 8.60 -21.28
CA TRP A 132 -8.45 7.47 -22.20
C TRP A 132 -8.62 6.16 -21.44
N ARG A 133 -9.23 5.17 -22.09
CA ARG A 133 -9.29 3.81 -21.56
C ARG A 133 -7.95 3.13 -21.80
N CYS A 134 -7.45 2.40 -20.82
CA CYS A 134 -6.18 1.67 -20.91
C CYS A 134 -6.32 0.28 -20.25
N PRO A 135 -5.47 -0.70 -20.58
CA PRO A 135 -5.41 -1.95 -19.84
C PRO A 135 -4.66 -1.77 -18.52
N ARG A 136 -4.94 -2.63 -17.53
CA ARG A 136 -4.20 -2.69 -16.25
C ARG A 136 -2.69 -2.78 -16.45
N SER A 137 -2.23 -3.52 -17.46
CA SER A 137 -0.82 -3.70 -17.76
C SER A 137 -0.10 -2.41 -18.15
N GLU A 138 -0.82 -1.41 -18.66
CA GLU A 138 -0.26 -0.07 -18.91
C GLU A 138 -0.09 0.68 -17.59
N ALA A 139 -1.12 0.68 -16.74
CA ALA A 139 -1.06 1.31 -15.43
C ALA A 139 0.09 0.75 -14.57
N LEU A 140 0.24 -0.58 -14.51
CA LEU A 140 1.29 -1.24 -13.71
C LEU A 140 2.72 -0.97 -14.20
N LYS A 141 2.92 -0.59 -15.48
CA LYS A 141 4.24 -0.22 -16.01
C LYS A 141 4.62 1.23 -15.69
N ALA A 142 3.69 2.03 -15.15
CA ALA A 142 3.95 3.44 -14.91
C ALA A 142 4.86 3.65 -13.69
N GLU A 143 5.68 4.71 -13.74
CA GLU A 143 6.57 5.11 -12.62
C GLU A 143 5.77 5.76 -11.47
N ALA A 144 4.96 4.95 -10.78
CA ALA A 144 4.07 5.41 -9.73
C ALA A 144 4.79 6.23 -8.66
N TYR A 145 4.30 7.44 -8.39
CA TYR A 145 4.73 8.27 -7.27
C TYR A 145 3.87 7.99 -6.03
N LEU A 146 2.55 7.88 -6.23
CA LEU A 146 1.60 7.38 -5.24
C LEU A 146 0.86 6.18 -5.82
N ALA A 147 0.56 5.22 -4.96
CA ALA A 147 -0.32 4.10 -5.27
C ALA A 147 -1.46 4.05 -4.25
N PHE A 148 -2.66 3.80 -4.74
CA PHE A 148 -3.89 3.76 -3.96
C PHE A 148 -4.49 2.37 -4.05
N TYR A 149 -4.69 1.81 -2.87
CA TYR A 149 -5.17 0.46 -2.65
C TYR A 149 -6.47 0.53 -1.87
N ARG A 150 -7.45 -0.31 -2.23
CA ARG A 150 -8.69 -0.46 -1.48
C ARG A 150 -8.78 -1.87 -0.94
N ARG A 151 -9.27 -2.03 0.28
CA ARG A 151 -9.40 -3.35 0.92
C ARG A 151 -10.36 -4.21 0.11
N VAL A 152 -9.95 -5.44 -0.19
CA VAL A 152 -10.81 -6.42 -0.86
C VAL A 152 -12.00 -6.70 0.04
N LYS A 153 -13.21 -6.52 -0.51
CA LYS A 153 -14.43 -6.98 0.14
C LYS A 153 -14.61 -8.45 -0.21
N ALA A 154 -15.04 -9.27 0.74
CA ALA A 154 -15.57 -10.58 0.40
C ALA A 154 -16.71 -10.35 -0.62
N GLU A 155 -16.58 -10.90 -1.83
CA GLU A 155 -17.66 -10.83 -2.80
C GLU A 155 -18.88 -11.50 -2.17
N ALA A 156 -19.95 -10.73 -1.97
CA ALA A 156 -21.23 -11.34 -1.64
C ALA A 156 -21.60 -12.27 -2.81
N PRO A 157 -22.06 -13.51 -2.54
CA PRO A 157 -22.49 -14.40 -3.61
C PRO A 157 -23.49 -13.64 -4.48
N ALA A 158 -23.26 -13.67 -5.80
CA ALA A 158 -24.15 -13.04 -6.76
C ALA A 158 -25.56 -13.57 -6.51
N ASP A 159 -26.47 -12.68 -6.11
CA ASP A 159 -27.89 -12.99 -6.02
C ASP A 159 -28.34 -13.40 -7.42
N GLY A 160 -28.49 -14.70 -7.61
CA GLY A 160 -29.01 -15.27 -8.83
C GLY A 160 -30.50 -15.03 -8.89
N SER A 161 -30.92 -13.93 -9.50
CA SER A 161 -32.29 -13.77 -9.97
C SER A 161 -32.36 -12.69 -11.05
N ASP A 162 -32.34 -13.12 -12.30
CA ASP A 162 -33.14 -12.50 -13.37
C ASP A 162 -33.63 -13.65 -14.25
N ALA A 163 -34.68 -14.30 -13.76
CA ALA A 163 -35.60 -15.09 -14.57
C ALA A 163 -36.95 -14.38 -14.49
N GLU A 164 -37.24 -13.55 -15.50
CA GLU A 164 -38.59 -13.32 -16.00
C GLU A 164 -38.54 -13.04 -17.51
#